data_AF-A0AAE1ETT4-F1
#
_entry.id   AF-A0AAE1ETT4-F1
#
_cell.length_a   1.000
_cell.length_b   1.000
_cell.length_c   1.000
_cell.angle_alpha   90.00
_cell.angle_beta   90.00
_cell.angle_gamma   90.00
#
_symmetry.space_group_name_H-M   'P 1'
#
loop_
_entity.id
_entity.type
_entity.pdbx_description
1 polymer ?
#
loop_
_entity_poly.entity_id
_entity_poly.type
_entity_poly.pdbx_seq_one_letter_code
_entity_poly.pdbx_strand_id
1 'polypeptide(L)'
;MTWIVEKKRSWAEWVALRTLLVGPIPTHLAVIMDGNRRYARQKHQDTLTGHTQGFHKLAEMLGWCRDLGINQVTAYAFSIENFKRSKQEVDGLMELAAEKFEVLLEEQEKLDKHGVCIRVVGNLSLLPQRTRQMAARAVIATQQNNNCYLNLALAYTSRQEMTQAMNELVDGVQRGELLASDISEELMEECLYTRGSKDPDLLLRTSGEVRLSDFLLWQSGFSCLYFTQALWPELTIWHLFGAVFYYQRHHHMLVAARQLCLDQRECVVEEQDVECCRIKYGDKLTQEHITEYARGRENRIAAFLASLTQRRLSYLQQLACGDED
;
A
#
# COMPACT_ATOMS: atom_id res chain seq x y z
N MET A 1 -20.49 9.82 8.98
CA MET A 1 -19.27 10.67 9.03
C MET A 1 -18.50 10.44 7.75
N THR A 2 -18.05 11.49 7.06
CA THR A 2 -17.52 11.41 5.68
C THR A 2 -16.06 10.96 5.61
N TRP A 3 -15.67 10.32 4.50
CA TRP A 3 -14.27 10.02 4.16
C TRP A 3 -13.51 11.25 3.64
N ILE A 4 -14.21 12.23 3.10
CA ILE A 4 -13.61 13.44 2.51
C ILE A 4 -13.91 14.64 3.41
N VAL A 5 -12.89 15.08 4.15
CA VAL A 5 -12.99 16.23 5.04
C VAL A 5 -12.55 17.50 4.33
N GLU A 6 -13.48 18.40 4.07
CA GLU A 6 -13.21 19.75 3.54
C GLU A 6 -13.19 20.75 4.69
N LYS A 7 -11.99 21.04 5.21
CA LYS A 7 -11.79 22.00 6.30
C LYS A 7 -10.91 23.16 5.84
N LYS A 8 -11.38 24.40 6.05
CA LYS A 8 -10.57 25.60 5.80
C LYS A 8 -9.36 25.60 6.75
N ARG A 9 -8.17 25.89 6.20
CA ARG A 9 -6.93 25.99 6.97
C ARG A 9 -6.82 27.36 7.62
N SER A 10 -6.28 27.39 8.84
CA SER A 10 -5.87 28.64 9.47
C SER A 10 -4.74 29.30 8.67
N TRP A 11 -4.51 30.60 8.89
CA TRP A 11 -3.40 31.31 8.23
C TRP A 11 -2.04 30.67 8.54
N ALA A 12 -1.80 30.26 9.79
CA ALA A 12 -0.54 29.62 10.18
C ALA A 12 -0.35 28.26 9.48
N GLU A 13 -1.39 27.43 9.42
CA GLU A 13 -1.36 26.17 8.69
C GLU A 13 -1.10 26.41 7.20
N TRP A 14 -1.77 27.40 6.60
CA TRP A 14 -1.58 27.74 5.20
C TRP A 14 -0.13 28.16 4.89
N VAL A 15 0.46 29.04 5.70
CA VAL A 15 1.86 29.47 5.52
C VAL A 15 2.81 28.28 5.65
N ALA A 16 2.59 27.42 6.64
CA ALA A 16 3.42 26.24 6.86
C ALA A 16 3.37 25.26 5.67
N LEU A 17 2.17 24.91 5.20
CA LEU A 17 2.02 24.04 4.03
C LEU A 17 2.64 24.66 2.78
N ARG A 18 2.44 25.96 2.54
CA ARG A 18 3.05 26.67 1.40
C ARG A 18 4.57 26.68 1.46
N THR A 19 5.14 26.72 2.66
CA THR A 19 6.60 26.63 2.84
C THR A 19 7.13 25.25 2.48
N LEU A 20 6.44 24.18 2.89
CA LEU A 20 6.82 22.81 2.49
C LEU A 20 6.75 22.62 0.97
N LEU A 21 5.74 23.19 0.31
CA LEU A 21 5.55 23.06 -1.14
C LEU A 21 6.70 23.66 -1.98
N VAL A 22 7.59 24.46 -1.39
CA VAL A 22 8.80 24.95 -2.07
C VAL A 22 9.87 23.86 -2.21
N GLY A 23 9.85 22.86 -1.31
CA GLY A 23 10.76 21.72 -1.34
C GLY A 23 10.14 20.46 -1.96
N PRO A 24 10.90 19.35 -2.02
CA PRO A 24 10.36 18.08 -2.49
C PRO A 24 9.26 17.56 -1.56
N ILE A 25 8.17 17.05 -2.13
CA ILE A 25 7.05 16.48 -1.38
C ILE A 25 7.00 14.98 -1.62
N PRO A 26 6.80 14.14 -0.58
CA PRO A 26 6.60 12.71 -0.78
C PRO A 26 5.34 12.48 -1.61
N THR A 27 5.44 11.72 -2.68
CA THR A 27 4.29 11.34 -3.51
C THR A 27 3.44 10.26 -2.84
N HIS A 28 4.09 9.37 -2.08
CA HIS A 28 3.44 8.30 -1.35
C HIS A 28 3.80 8.29 0.14
N LEU A 29 2.78 8.47 0.99
CA LEU A 29 2.87 8.34 2.45
C LEU A 29 2.33 6.99 2.93
N ALA A 30 3.15 6.18 3.59
CA ALA A 30 2.70 5.03 4.36
C ALA A 30 2.55 5.38 5.83
N VAL A 31 1.51 4.90 6.51
CA VAL A 31 1.25 5.23 7.91
C VAL A 31 0.86 4.03 8.77
N ILE A 32 1.56 3.89 9.89
CA ILE A 32 1.23 2.95 10.96
C ILE A 32 0.44 3.71 12.04
N MET A 33 -0.87 3.47 12.07
CA MET A 33 -1.86 4.17 12.89
C MET A 33 -1.95 3.57 14.31
N ASP A 34 -0.86 3.67 15.08
CA ASP A 34 -0.72 3.05 16.41
C ASP A 34 -1.15 4.00 17.55
N GLY A 35 -1.53 3.43 18.69
CA GLY A 35 -1.88 4.19 19.90
C GLY A 35 -3.37 4.39 20.16
N ASN A 36 -4.28 3.90 19.32
CA ASN A 36 -5.74 4.02 19.53
C ASN A 36 -6.22 3.55 20.91
N ARG A 37 -5.74 2.37 21.36
CA ARG A 37 -6.07 1.82 22.67
C ARG A 37 -5.49 2.62 23.84
N ARG A 38 -4.26 3.15 23.67
CA ARG A 38 -3.62 4.00 24.68
C ARG A 38 -4.38 5.30 24.84
N TYR A 39 -4.80 5.89 23.72
CA TYR A 39 -5.59 7.10 23.69
C TYR A 39 -6.96 6.92 24.37
N ALA A 40 -7.68 5.84 24.05
CA ALA A 40 -8.96 5.52 24.70
C ALA A 40 -8.82 5.42 26.23
N ARG A 41 -7.79 4.71 26.71
CA ARG A 41 -7.49 4.61 28.15
C ARG A 41 -7.18 5.96 28.78
N GLN A 42 -6.39 6.82 28.13
CA GLN A 42 -6.08 8.17 28.61
C GLN A 42 -7.31 9.08 28.69
N LYS A 43 -8.30 8.87 27.82
CA LYS A 43 -9.57 9.62 27.80
C LYS A 43 -10.69 8.95 28.60
N HIS A 44 -10.41 7.86 29.31
CA HIS A 44 -11.41 7.05 30.04
C HIS A 44 -12.58 6.60 29.14
N GLN A 45 -12.28 6.27 27.89
CA GLN A 45 -13.22 5.78 26.89
C GLN A 45 -12.98 4.30 26.58
N ASP A 46 -13.98 3.64 25.99
CA ASP A 46 -13.84 2.26 25.53
C ASP A 46 -12.91 2.18 24.29
N THR A 47 -12.35 0.99 24.06
CA THR A 47 -11.41 0.74 22.98
C THR A 47 -11.99 1.04 21.59
N LEU A 48 -13.26 0.71 21.36
CA LEU A 48 -13.93 0.88 20.06
C LEU A 48 -14.10 2.37 19.73
N THR A 49 -14.43 3.19 20.72
CA THR A 49 -14.45 4.66 20.62
C THR A 49 -13.08 5.21 20.23
N GLY A 50 -11.99 4.66 20.78
CA GLY A 50 -10.63 5.02 20.38
C GLY A 50 -10.33 4.71 18.91
N HIS A 51 -10.76 3.54 18.42
CA HIS A 51 -10.62 3.16 17.01
C HIS A 51 -11.48 4.01 16.07
N THR A 52 -12.68 4.38 16.50
CA THR A 52 -13.56 5.30 15.76
C THR A 52 -12.92 6.67 15.59
N GLN A 53 -12.29 7.20 16.64
CA GLN A 53 -11.52 8.44 16.56
C GLN A 53 -10.28 8.30 15.69
N GLY A 54 -9.63 7.13 15.71
CA GLY A 54 -8.54 6.81 14.78
C GLY A 54 -9.00 6.87 13.32
N PHE A 55 -10.18 6.36 13.01
CA PHE A 55 -10.74 6.48 11.66
C PHE A 55 -11.01 7.94 11.28
N HIS A 56 -11.58 8.76 12.17
CA HIS A 56 -11.76 10.19 11.91
C HIS A 56 -10.43 10.90 11.65
N LYS A 57 -9.37 10.51 12.37
CA LYS A 57 -8.03 11.06 12.13
C LYS A 57 -7.48 10.68 10.76
N LEU A 58 -7.74 9.46 10.28
CA LEU A 58 -7.36 9.06 8.93
C LEU A 58 -7.99 9.99 7.89
N ALA A 59 -9.30 10.22 7.96
CA ALA A 59 -9.99 11.12 7.03
C ALA A 59 -9.45 12.56 7.10
N GLU A 60 -9.14 13.07 8.30
CA GLU A 60 -8.52 14.40 8.46
C GLU A 60 -7.11 14.46 7.83
N MET A 61 -6.29 13.42 8.06
CA MET A 61 -4.93 13.32 7.52
C MET A 61 -4.91 13.19 6.00
N LEU A 62 -5.86 12.47 5.40
CA LEU A 62 -6.03 12.43 3.95
C LEU A 62 -6.32 13.82 3.38
N GLY A 63 -7.12 14.63 4.08
CA GLY A 63 -7.32 16.03 3.73
C GLY A 63 -6.02 16.85 3.75
N TRP A 64 -5.14 16.63 4.73
CA TRP A 64 -3.83 17.29 4.77
C TRP A 64 -2.90 16.82 3.64
N CYS A 65 -2.89 15.52 3.34
CA CYS A 65 -2.12 14.94 2.23
C CYS A 65 -2.53 15.56 0.90
N ARG A 66 -3.84 15.68 0.66
CA ARG A 66 -4.39 16.34 -0.53
C ARG A 66 -3.93 17.80 -0.65
N ASP A 67 -3.93 18.56 0.45
CA ASP A 67 -3.47 19.96 0.43
C ASP A 67 -1.97 20.10 0.12
N LEU A 68 -1.18 19.08 0.43
CA LEU A 68 0.24 19.00 0.11
C LEU A 68 0.51 18.42 -1.29
N GLY A 69 -0.50 17.90 -1.99
CA GLY A 69 -0.31 17.19 -3.26
C GLY A 69 0.22 15.77 -3.09
N ILE A 70 0.17 15.20 -1.89
CA ILE A 70 0.46 13.78 -1.65
C ILE A 70 -0.74 12.99 -2.17
N ASN A 71 -0.59 12.37 -3.34
CA ASN A 71 -1.68 11.71 -4.05
C ASN A 71 -1.84 10.24 -3.68
N GLN A 72 -0.90 9.63 -2.97
CA GLN A 72 -1.00 8.24 -2.55
C GLN A 72 -0.76 8.06 -1.06
N VAL A 73 -1.64 7.31 -0.39
CA VAL A 73 -1.53 6.98 1.03
C VAL A 73 -1.76 5.49 1.25
N THR A 74 -0.87 4.83 2.00
CA THR A 74 -1.08 3.45 2.48
C THR A 74 -1.23 3.44 4.00
N ALA A 75 -2.39 3.03 4.50
CA ALA A 75 -2.70 3.05 5.93
C ALA A 75 -2.76 1.63 6.51
N TYR A 76 -2.00 1.37 7.58
CA TYR A 76 -2.03 0.09 8.29
C TYR A 76 -3.24 0.03 9.24
N ALA A 77 -4.35 -0.52 8.74
CA ALA A 77 -5.63 -0.53 9.45
C ALA A 77 -5.80 -1.76 10.34
N PHE A 78 -5.45 -2.97 9.86
CA PHE A 78 -5.57 -4.20 10.64
C PHE A 78 -4.51 -5.24 10.25
N SER A 79 -3.69 -5.66 11.22
CA SER A 79 -2.66 -6.69 11.02
C SER A 79 -3.21 -8.11 11.21
N ILE A 80 -2.65 -9.12 10.53
CA ILE A 80 -2.96 -10.54 10.82
C ILE A 80 -2.68 -10.85 12.30
N GLU A 81 -1.63 -10.27 12.89
CA GLU A 81 -1.30 -10.42 14.31
C GLU A 81 -2.41 -9.91 15.23
N ASN A 82 -3.30 -9.04 14.75
CA ASN A 82 -4.40 -8.50 15.55
C ASN A 82 -5.56 -9.47 15.74
N PHE A 83 -5.63 -10.57 14.98
CA PHE A 83 -6.57 -11.65 15.24
C PHE A 83 -6.31 -12.37 16.58
N LYS A 84 -5.11 -12.22 17.16
CA LYS A 84 -4.77 -12.76 18.49
C LYS A 84 -5.39 -11.97 19.66
N ARG A 85 -6.07 -10.84 19.38
CA ARG A 85 -6.77 -10.05 20.41
C ARG A 85 -8.07 -10.74 20.82
N SER A 86 -8.75 -10.21 21.84
CA SER A 86 -10.03 -10.77 22.28
C SER A 86 -11.07 -10.74 21.16
N LYS A 87 -11.87 -11.80 21.03
CA LYS A 87 -12.92 -11.93 20.01
C LYS A 87 -13.82 -10.69 19.94
N GLN A 88 -14.25 -10.16 21.08
CA GLN A 88 -15.08 -8.95 21.14
C GLN A 88 -14.42 -7.72 20.49
N GLU A 89 -13.10 -7.54 20.67
CA GLU A 89 -12.35 -6.43 20.04
C GLU A 89 -12.23 -6.64 18.53
N VAL A 90 -11.94 -7.88 18.11
CA VAL A 90 -11.82 -8.24 16.69
C VAL A 90 -13.16 -8.05 15.98
N ASP A 91 -14.25 -8.59 16.53
CA ASP A 91 -15.59 -8.48 15.96
C ASP A 91 -16.01 -7.00 15.84
N GLY A 92 -15.75 -6.19 16.88
CA GLY A 92 -16.02 -4.75 16.84
C GLY A 92 -15.21 -4.00 15.78
N LEU A 93 -13.95 -4.38 15.55
CA LEU A 93 -13.11 -3.78 14.50
C LEU A 93 -13.59 -4.17 13.09
N MET A 94 -14.02 -5.42 12.90
CA MET A 94 -14.54 -5.89 11.61
C MET A 94 -15.88 -5.25 11.26
N GLU A 95 -16.74 -5.06 12.26
CA GLU A 95 -18.01 -4.34 12.14
C GLU A 95 -17.77 -2.86 11.81
N LEU A 96 -16.85 -2.20 12.53
CA LEU A 96 -16.45 -0.83 12.23
C LEU A 96 -15.90 -0.71 10.80
N ALA A 97 -15.06 -1.65 10.35
CA ALA A 97 -14.55 -1.64 8.98
C ALA A 97 -15.67 -1.78 7.94
N ALA A 98 -16.61 -2.70 8.16
CA ALA A 98 -17.77 -2.88 7.27
C ALA A 98 -18.62 -1.60 7.20
N GLU A 99 -18.94 -0.99 8.34
CA GLU A 99 -19.67 0.28 8.43
C GLU A 99 -18.94 1.40 7.67
N LYS A 100 -17.61 1.50 7.78
CA LYS A 100 -16.86 2.55 7.07
C LYS A 100 -16.81 2.32 5.56
N PHE A 101 -16.73 1.08 5.09
CA PHE A 101 -16.87 0.80 3.67
C PHE A 101 -18.29 1.08 3.15
N GLU A 102 -19.32 0.81 3.95
CA GLU A 102 -20.71 1.14 3.62
C GLU A 102 -20.88 2.66 3.45
N VAL A 103 -20.40 3.44 4.40
CA VAL A 103 -20.38 4.91 4.32
C VAL A 103 -19.55 5.42 3.13
N LEU A 104 -18.47 4.70 2.76
CA LEU A 104 -17.68 5.04 1.57
C LEU A 104 -18.52 4.94 0.29
N LEU A 105 -19.28 3.84 0.17
CA LEU A 105 -20.15 3.58 -0.97
C LEU A 105 -21.32 4.59 -1.05
N GLU A 106 -21.87 5.00 0.09
CA GLU A 106 -22.88 6.08 0.15
C GLU A 106 -22.34 7.42 -0.35
N GLU A 107 -21.03 7.65 -0.27
CA GLU A 107 -20.37 8.88 -0.69
C GLU A 107 -19.69 8.79 -2.07
N GLN A 108 -20.09 7.83 -2.90
CA GLN A 108 -19.47 7.57 -4.21
C GLN A 108 -19.35 8.82 -5.08
N GLU A 109 -20.38 9.67 -5.17
CA GLU A 109 -20.32 10.91 -5.95
C GLU A 109 -19.17 11.84 -5.51
N LYS A 110 -18.88 11.91 -4.20
CA LYS A 110 -17.77 12.72 -3.68
C LYS A 110 -16.42 12.10 -4.01
N LEU A 111 -16.33 10.77 -3.97
CA LEU A 111 -15.11 10.04 -4.33
C LEU A 111 -14.78 10.24 -5.80
N ASP A 112 -15.77 10.14 -6.67
CA ASP A 112 -15.63 10.32 -8.12
C ASP A 112 -15.27 11.77 -8.46
N LYS A 113 -15.94 12.74 -7.83
CA LYS A 113 -15.59 14.18 -7.96
C LYS A 113 -14.12 14.46 -7.63
N HIS A 114 -13.56 13.76 -6.65
CA HIS A 114 -12.17 13.93 -6.22
C HIS A 114 -11.21 12.94 -6.87
N GLY A 115 -11.72 11.99 -7.68
CA GLY A 115 -10.95 10.91 -8.27
C GLY A 115 -10.23 10.05 -7.24
N VAL A 116 -10.90 9.69 -6.13
CA VAL A 116 -10.35 8.83 -5.09
C VAL A 116 -10.51 7.36 -5.46
N CYS A 117 -9.40 6.64 -5.61
CA CYS A 117 -9.30 5.21 -5.83
C CYS A 117 -8.96 4.50 -4.51
N ILE A 118 -9.83 3.59 -4.09
CA ILE A 118 -9.65 2.80 -2.87
C ILE A 118 -9.13 1.42 -3.27
N ARG A 119 -8.05 1.00 -2.62
CA ARG A 119 -7.50 -0.34 -2.72
C ARG A 119 -7.44 -0.97 -1.35
N VAL A 120 -7.64 -2.27 -1.27
CA VAL A 120 -7.44 -3.03 -0.02
C VAL A 120 -6.28 -3.99 -0.25
N VAL A 121 -5.27 -3.92 0.60
CA VAL A 121 -4.08 -4.76 0.53
C VAL A 121 -4.04 -5.69 1.74
N GLY A 122 -3.86 -6.99 1.52
CA GLY A 122 -3.88 -8.01 2.56
C GLY A 122 -4.78 -9.19 2.24
N ASN A 123 -4.87 -10.13 3.17
CA ASN A 123 -5.58 -11.39 2.94
C ASN A 123 -7.08 -11.27 3.27
N LEU A 124 -7.86 -10.92 2.24
CA LEU A 124 -9.32 -10.78 2.35
C LEU A 124 -10.05 -12.06 2.79
N SER A 125 -9.47 -13.24 2.56
CA SER A 125 -10.08 -14.51 2.97
C SER A 125 -10.16 -14.69 4.49
N LEU A 126 -9.34 -13.94 5.25
CA LEU A 126 -9.37 -13.95 6.71
C LEU A 126 -10.44 -13.01 7.29
N LEU A 127 -11.03 -12.15 6.46
CA LEU A 127 -12.04 -11.19 6.91
C LEU A 127 -13.43 -11.85 6.93
N PRO A 128 -14.32 -11.46 7.87
CA PRO A 128 -15.71 -11.90 7.86
C PRO A 128 -16.42 -11.57 6.53
N GLN A 129 -17.41 -12.37 6.18
CA GLN A 129 -18.12 -12.29 4.89
C GLN A 129 -18.62 -10.88 4.56
N ARG A 130 -19.26 -10.20 5.52
CA ARG A 130 -19.75 -8.82 5.33
C ARG A 130 -18.61 -7.85 5.04
N THR A 131 -17.53 -7.91 5.82
CA THR A 131 -16.37 -7.01 5.66
C THR A 131 -15.69 -7.21 4.31
N ARG A 132 -15.45 -8.46 3.88
CA ARG A 132 -14.82 -8.75 2.57
C ARG A 132 -15.72 -8.31 1.39
N GLN A 133 -17.03 -8.50 1.50
CA GLN A 133 -18.00 -8.06 0.48
C GLN A 133 -18.00 -6.54 0.33
N MET A 134 -18.08 -5.80 1.43
CA MET A 134 -18.08 -4.34 1.41
C MET A 134 -16.74 -3.78 0.89
N ALA A 135 -15.63 -4.37 1.30
CA ALA A 135 -14.30 -4.03 0.78
C ALA A 135 -14.22 -4.24 -0.74
N ALA A 136 -14.67 -5.39 -1.24
CA ALA A 136 -14.65 -5.69 -2.68
C ALA A 136 -15.51 -4.70 -3.48
N ARG A 137 -16.72 -4.38 -3.00
CA ARG A 137 -17.59 -3.38 -3.63
C ARG A 137 -16.93 -1.99 -3.68
N ALA A 138 -16.32 -1.55 -2.58
CA ALA A 138 -15.62 -0.26 -2.52
C ALA A 138 -14.45 -0.17 -3.51
N VAL A 139 -13.65 -1.25 -3.62
CA VAL A 139 -12.55 -1.33 -4.59
C VAL A 139 -13.07 -1.25 -6.02
N ILE A 140 -14.10 -2.04 -6.37
CA ILE A 140 -14.67 -2.06 -7.72
C ILE A 140 -15.32 -0.71 -8.07
N ALA A 141 -16.07 -0.10 -7.15
CA ALA A 141 -16.75 1.16 -7.37
C ALA A 141 -15.78 2.31 -7.68
N THR A 142 -14.57 2.27 -7.12
CA THR A 142 -13.57 3.35 -7.24
C THR A 142 -12.39 3.00 -8.16
N GLN A 143 -12.41 1.86 -8.84
CA GLN A 143 -11.26 1.37 -9.62
C GLN A 143 -10.88 2.26 -10.82
N GLN A 144 -11.84 3.01 -11.37
CA GLN A 144 -11.61 3.90 -12.52
C GLN A 144 -11.10 5.29 -12.11
N ASN A 145 -11.08 5.58 -10.81
CA ASN A 145 -10.58 6.85 -10.29
C ASN A 145 -9.04 6.88 -10.30
N ASN A 146 -8.45 8.04 -10.56
CA ASN A 146 -7.03 8.15 -10.88
C ASN A 146 -6.30 9.39 -10.31
N ASN A 147 -6.93 10.13 -9.40
CA ASN A 147 -6.37 11.37 -8.87
C ASN A 147 -5.74 11.19 -7.48
N CYS A 148 -6.37 10.42 -6.60
CA CYS A 148 -5.86 10.10 -5.27
C CYS A 148 -6.01 8.61 -4.98
N TYR A 149 -5.02 7.98 -4.35
CA TYR A 149 -5.00 6.55 -4.06
C TYR A 149 -4.93 6.33 -2.56
N LEU A 150 -5.86 5.53 -2.03
CA LEU A 150 -5.83 5.06 -0.65
C LEU A 150 -5.74 3.55 -0.61
N ASN A 151 -4.60 3.04 -0.17
CA ASN A 151 -4.38 1.63 0.09
C ASN A 151 -4.67 1.34 1.58
N LEU A 152 -5.71 0.56 1.87
CA LEU A 152 -6.04 0.13 3.22
C LEU A 152 -5.46 -1.26 3.46
N ALA A 153 -4.47 -1.36 4.36
CA ALA A 153 -3.89 -2.63 4.76
C ALA A 153 -4.76 -3.31 5.82
N LEU A 154 -5.52 -4.34 5.41
CA LEU A 154 -6.48 -5.09 6.23
C LEU A 154 -6.17 -6.59 6.17
N ALA A 155 -6.10 -7.23 7.35
CA ALA A 155 -5.58 -8.60 7.48
C ALA A 155 -4.24 -8.75 6.74
N TYR A 156 -3.34 -7.78 6.97
CA TYR A 156 -2.07 -7.66 6.26
C TYR A 156 -0.87 -7.92 7.18
N THR A 157 0.15 -8.61 6.67
CA THR A 157 1.54 -8.53 7.13
C THR A 157 2.46 -8.64 5.91
N SER A 158 3.62 -7.99 5.95
CA SER A 158 4.54 -7.97 4.80
C SER A 158 5.10 -9.37 4.52
N ARG A 159 5.38 -10.17 5.55
CA ARG A 159 5.79 -11.57 5.37
C ARG A 159 4.74 -12.39 4.64
N GLN A 160 3.47 -12.24 5.00
CA GLN A 160 2.40 -12.98 4.33
C GLN A 160 2.20 -12.50 2.88
N GLU A 161 2.31 -11.20 2.62
CA GLU A 161 2.30 -10.65 1.26
C GLU A 161 3.42 -11.25 0.40
N MET A 162 4.66 -11.29 0.91
CA MET A 162 5.78 -11.89 0.20
C MET A 162 5.56 -13.39 -0.04
N THR A 163 5.08 -14.14 0.95
CA THR A 163 4.75 -15.56 0.76
C THR A 163 3.66 -15.76 -0.31
N GLN A 164 2.63 -14.91 -0.33
CA GLN A 164 1.59 -14.97 -1.35
C GLN A 164 2.13 -14.67 -2.74
N ALA A 165 2.95 -13.63 -2.89
CA ALA A 165 3.56 -13.28 -4.17
C ALA A 165 4.46 -14.42 -4.69
N MET A 166 5.27 -15.04 -3.82
CA MET A 166 6.06 -16.23 -4.17
C MET A 166 5.18 -17.40 -4.63
N ASN A 167 4.06 -17.66 -3.95
CA ASN A 167 3.14 -18.71 -4.37
C ASN A 167 2.52 -18.45 -5.75
N GLU A 168 2.20 -17.19 -6.07
CA GLU A 168 1.68 -16.83 -7.40
C GLU A 168 2.72 -17.03 -8.51
N LEU A 169 3.99 -16.73 -8.23
CA LEU A 169 5.10 -16.98 -9.16
C LEU A 169 5.31 -18.47 -9.39
N VAL A 170 5.35 -19.26 -8.32
CA VAL A 170 5.50 -20.72 -8.40
C VAL A 170 4.34 -21.35 -9.17
N ASP A 171 3.11 -20.90 -8.94
CA ASP A 171 1.93 -21.32 -9.71
C ASP A 171 2.04 -20.94 -11.19
N GLY A 172 2.54 -19.74 -11.50
CA GLY A 172 2.84 -19.32 -12.88
C GLY A 172 3.85 -20.24 -13.58
N VAL A 173 4.91 -20.64 -12.89
CA VAL A 173 5.91 -21.60 -13.40
C VAL A 173 5.31 -22.98 -13.60
N GLN A 174 4.54 -23.48 -12.64
CA GLN A 174 3.89 -24.81 -12.73
C GLN A 174 2.87 -24.88 -13.86
N ARG A 175 2.17 -23.77 -14.15
CA ARG A 175 1.24 -23.66 -15.30
C ARG A 175 1.94 -23.42 -16.63
N GLY A 176 3.27 -23.32 -16.65
CA GLY A 176 4.06 -23.07 -17.86
C GLY A 176 3.91 -21.65 -18.44
N GLU A 177 3.34 -20.72 -17.67
CA GLU A 177 3.21 -19.31 -18.06
C GLU A 177 4.54 -18.56 -17.90
N LEU A 178 5.37 -18.99 -16.95
CA LEU A 178 6.70 -18.47 -16.64
C LEU A 178 7.75 -19.57 -16.68
N LEU A 179 9.00 -19.19 -16.93
CA LEU A 179 10.18 -20.00 -16.63
C LEU A 179 10.70 -19.65 -15.23
N ALA A 180 11.38 -20.58 -14.57
CA ALA A 180 12.03 -20.29 -13.29
C ALA A 180 13.07 -19.16 -13.40
N SER A 181 13.71 -19.02 -14.56
CA SER A 181 14.64 -17.93 -14.89
C SER A 181 13.97 -16.58 -15.13
N ASP A 182 12.64 -16.53 -15.23
CA ASP A 182 11.91 -15.26 -15.38
C ASP A 182 11.66 -14.58 -14.03
N ILE A 183 11.90 -15.27 -12.90
CA ILE A 183 11.66 -14.74 -11.56
C ILE A 183 12.78 -13.75 -11.20
N SER A 184 12.40 -12.49 -11.01
CA SER A 184 13.28 -11.39 -10.58
C SER A 184 12.65 -10.57 -9.46
N GLU A 185 13.40 -9.60 -8.92
CA GLU A 185 12.88 -8.62 -7.95
C GLU A 185 11.73 -7.80 -8.54
N GLU A 186 11.83 -7.39 -9.81
CA GLU A 186 10.79 -6.64 -10.52
C GLU A 186 9.50 -7.46 -10.65
N LEU A 187 9.62 -8.73 -11.05
CA LEU A 187 8.45 -9.59 -11.19
C LEU A 187 7.81 -9.90 -9.83
N MET A 188 8.63 -10.03 -8.78
CA MET A 188 8.15 -10.16 -7.41
C MET A 188 7.33 -8.95 -6.96
N GLU A 189 7.79 -7.73 -7.26
CA GLU A 189 7.08 -6.47 -6.97
C GLU A 189 5.70 -6.40 -7.63
N GLU A 190 5.58 -6.86 -8.87
CA GLU A 190 4.32 -6.94 -9.60
C GLU A 190 3.34 -7.98 -9.04
N CYS A 191 3.84 -8.95 -8.26
CA CYS A 191 3.03 -9.94 -7.55
C CYS A 191 2.61 -9.51 -6.14
N LEU A 192 3.19 -8.46 -5.56
CA LEU A 192 2.78 -7.94 -4.26
C LEU A 192 1.34 -7.40 -4.30
N TYR A 193 0.70 -7.25 -3.13
CA TYR A 193 -0.63 -6.62 -3.04
C TYR A 193 -0.56 -5.15 -3.43
N THR A 194 0.59 -4.50 -3.19
CA THR A 194 0.82 -3.09 -3.50
C THR A 194 1.11 -2.81 -4.97
N ARG A 195 1.09 -3.80 -5.87
CA ARG A 195 1.34 -3.59 -7.30
C ARG A 195 0.56 -2.40 -7.88
N GLY A 196 1.16 -1.69 -8.84
CA GLY A 196 0.59 -0.45 -9.37
C GLY A 196 0.55 0.71 -8.36
N SER A 197 1.27 0.60 -7.26
CA SER A 197 1.62 1.69 -6.35
C SER A 197 3.11 1.96 -6.49
N LYS A 198 3.53 3.22 -6.38
CA LYS A 198 4.94 3.51 -6.12
C LYS A 198 5.29 3.05 -4.70
N ASP A 199 6.55 2.75 -4.44
CA ASP A 199 6.99 2.55 -3.06
C ASP A 199 6.76 3.81 -2.22
N PRO A 200 6.52 3.68 -0.90
CA PRO A 200 6.40 4.84 -0.02
C PRO A 200 7.67 5.69 -0.04
N ASP A 201 7.50 7.00 -0.16
CA ASP A 201 8.57 7.98 0.04
C ASP A 201 8.85 8.19 1.53
N LEU A 202 7.77 8.18 2.32
CA LEU A 202 7.77 8.43 3.75
C LEU A 202 6.91 7.38 4.46
N LEU A 203 7.46 6.73 5.48
CA LEU A 203 6.74 5.84 6.38
C LEU A 203 6.67 6.49 7.76
N LEU A 204 5.46 6.91 8.14
CA LEU A 204 5.14 7.54 9.41
C LEU A 204 4.62 6.49 10.40
N ARG A 205 5.21 6.39 11.58
CA ARG A 205 4.65 5.62 12.70
C ARG A 205 4.41 6.49 13.92
N THR A 206 3.23 6.33 14.50
CA THR A 206 2.80 7.03 15.71
C THR A 206 3.08 6.22 16.98
N SER A 207 2.83 6.84 18.14
CA SER A 207 2.84 6.26 19.49
C SER A 207 4.20 5.94 20.13
N GLY A 208 5.29 6.42 19.54
CA GLY A 208 6.64 6.34 20.11
C GLY A 208 7.39 5.03 19.87
N GLU A 209 6.75 4.05 19.23
CA GLU A 209 7.36 2.76 18.93
C GLU A 209 8.31 2.86 17.72
N VAL A 210 9.55 2.36 17.87
CA VAL A 210 10.61 2.43 16.84
C VAL A 210 10.79 1.09 16.10
N ARG A 211 9.71 0.55 15.54
CA ARG A 211 9.74 -0.68 14.73
C ARG A 211 8.74 -0.59 13.56
N LEU A 212 8.82 -1.48 12.58
CA LEU A 212 7.87 -1.51 11.45
C LEU A 212 6.66 -2.42 11.69
N SER A 213 6.74 -3.36 12.64
CA SER A 213 5.62 -4.26 12.94
C SER A 213 5.10 -5.05 11.72
N ASP A 214 6.03 -5.55 10.91
CA ASP A 214 5.75 -6.37 9.72
C ASP A 214 4.86 -5.64 8.69
N PHE A 215 5.16 -4.35 8.47
CA PHE A 215 4.45 -3.47 7.54
C PHE A 215 5.37 -3.02 6.42
N LEU A 216 4.97 -3.29 5.16
CA LEU A 216 5.65 -2.83 3.94
C LEU A 216 7.18 -3.06 3.95
N LEU A 217 7.65 -4.22 4.40
CA LEU A 217 9.09 -4.47 4.58
C LEU A 217 9.84 -4.44 3.24
N TRP A 218 9.22 -4.96 2.17
CA TRP A 218 9.78 -4.90 0.81
C TRP A 218 9.79 -3.45 0.29
N GLN A 219 8.61 -2.84 0.28
CA GLN A 219 8.36 -1.52 -0.31
C GLN A 219 9.08 -0.40 0.44
N SER A 220 9.40 -0.58 1.72
CA SER A 220 10.04 0.44 2.56
C SER A 220 11.57 0.48 2.50
N GLY A 221 12.21 -0.31 1.62
CA GLY A 221 13.67 -0.44 1.55
C GLY A 221 14.42 0.88 1.39
N PHE A 222 13.83 1.83 0.65
CA PHE A 222 14.37 3.19 0.44
C PHE A 222 13.41 4.30 0.87
N SER A 223 12.53 4.02 1.84
CA SER A 223 11.63 5.02 2.41
C SER A 223 12.31 5.84 3.50
N CYS A 224 11.91 7.10 3.65
CA CYS A 224 12.22 7.87 4.85
C CYS A 224 11.38 7.34 6.03
N LEU A 225 12.02 6.85 7.09
CA LEU A 225 11.30 6.38 8.28
C LEU A 225 11.19 7.50 9.32
N TYR A 226 9.97 7.82 9.74
CA TYR A 226 9.69 8.86 10.73
C TYR A 226 8.82 8.33 11.87
N PHE A 227 9.34 8.42 13.09
CA PHE A 227 8.65 7.96 14.31
C PHE A 227 8.28 9.16 15.17
N THR A 228 7.01 9.25 15.58
CA THR A 228 6.51 10.30 16.48
C THR A 228 5.91 9.70 17.75
N GLN A 229 6.06 10.42 18.86
CA GLN A 229 5.51 10.05 20.17
C GLN A 229 3.98 10.25 20.25
N ALA A 230 3.42 11.10 19.37
CA ALA A 230 1.97 11.37 19.35
C ALA A 230 1.17 10.07 19.12
N LEU A 231 0.11 9.86 19.91
CA LEU A 231 -0.83 8.78 19.66
C LEU A 231 -1.63 9.08 18.39
N TRP A 232 -2.03 8.04 17.64
CA TRP A 232 -2.70 8.24 16.36
C TRP A 232 -3.89 9.22 16.41
N PRO A 233 -4.90 9.07 17.30
CA PRO A 233 -6.01 10.02 17.36
C PRO A 233 -5.62 11.48 17.70
N GLU A 234 -4.42 11.70 18.26
CA GLU A 234 -3.89 13.02 18.63
C GLU A 234 -3.01 13.64 17.54
N LEU A 235 -2.77 12.93 16.44
CA LEU A 235 -1.97 13.44 15.34
C LEU A 235 -2.54 14.78 14.84
N THR A 236 -1.64 15.73 14.57
CA THR A 236 -2.00 17.06 14.06
C THR A 236 -1.25 17.35 12.78
N ILE A 237 -1.70 18.36 12.05
CA ILE A 237 -1.03 18.84 10.84
C ILE A 237 0.45 19.21 11.10
N TRP A 238 0.79 19.65 12.30
CA TRP A 238 2.17 19.98 12.69
C TRP A 238 3.06 18.75 12.80
N HIS A 239 2.50 17.60 13.18
CA HIS A 239 3.23 16.33 13.16
C HIS A 239 3.49 15.86 11.72
N LEU A 240 2.49 16.00 10.84
CA LEU A 240 2.68 15.71 9.41
C LEU A 240 3.71 16.66 8.79
N PHE A 241 3.65 17.96 9.14
CA PHE A 241 4.63 18.96 8.72
C PHE A 241 6.04 18.53 9.13
N GLY A 242 6.25 18.13 10.39
CA GLY A 242 7.54 17.65 10.87
C GLY A 242 8.04 16.42 10.11
N ALA A 243 7.15 15.48 9.80
CA ALA A 243 7.48 14.29 9.03
C ALA A 243 7.88 14.61 7.58
N VAL A 244 7.15 15.50 6.91
CA VAL A 244 7.48 15.95 5.55
C VAL A 244 8.76 16.78 5.52
N PHE A 245 8.96 17.67 6.49
CA PHE A 245 10.20 18.42 6.62
C PHE A 245 11.41 17.50 6.85
N TYR A 246 11.24 16.45 7.66
CA TYR A 246 12.27 15.43 7.84
C TYR A 246 12.56 14.68 6.54
N TYR A 247 11.53 14.30 5.77
CA TYR A 247 11.71 13.74 4.43
C TYR A 247 12.52 14.68 3.52
N GLN A 248 12.19 15.98 3.49
CA GLN A 248 12.89 16.97 2.67
C GLN A 248 14.38 17.03 2.97
N ARG A 249 14.75 16.95 4.25
CA ARG A 249 16.16 16.94 4.68
C ARG A 249 16.93 15.72 4.16
N HIS A 250 16.28 14.57 4.01
CA HIS A 250 16.91 13.32 3.60
C HIS A 250 16.67 12.95 2.13
N HIS A 251 15.84 13.71 1.42
CA HIS A 251 15.36 13.42 0.06
C HIS A 251 16.49 13.09 -0.92
N HIS A 252 17.48 13.98 -1.05
CA HIS A 252 18.56 13.80 -2.05
C HIS A 252 19.38 12.52 -1.83
N MET A 253 19.66 12.16 -0.58
CA MET A 253 20.38 10.94 -0.25
C MET A 253 19.55 9.68 -0.56
N LEU A 254 18.25 9.70 -0.25
CA LEU A 254 17.35 8.58 -0.52
C LEU A 254 17.16 8.36 -2.03
N VAL A 255 17.01 9.43 -2.80
CA VAL A 255 16.89 9.35 -4.26
C VAL A 255 18.17 8.78 -4.88
N ALA A 256 19.35 9.25 -4.44
CA ALA A 256 20.63 8.73 -4.95
C ALA A 256 20.82 7.25 -4.61
N ALA A 257 20.51 6.83 -3.38
CA ALA A 257 20.61 5.43 -2.97
C ALA A 257 19.64 4.52 -3.75
N ARG A 258 18.41 5.00 -3.98
CA ARG A 258 17.42 4.28 -4.78
C ARG A 258 17.87 4.11 -6.23
N GLN A 259 18.37 5.18 -6.85
CA GLN A 259 18.85 5.11 -8.24
C GLN A 259 20.00 4.11 -8.38
N LEU A 260 20.98 4.16 -7.47
CA LEU A 260 22.10 3.21 -7.48
C LEU A 260 21.62 1.75 -7.39
N CYS A 261 20.58 1.48 -6.59
CA CYS A 261 20.03 0.14 -6.46
C CYS A 261 19.29 -0.31 -7.73
N LEU A 262 18.56 0.59 -8.40
CA LEU A 262 17.90 0.30 -9.69
C LEU A 262 18.94 0.02 -10.78
N ASP A 263 19.99 0.83 -10.87
CA ASP A 263 21.07 0.63 -11.84
C ASP A 263 21.76 -0.74 -11.64
N GLN A 264 21.96 -1.14 -10.37
CA GLN A 264 22.51 -2.47 -10.04
C GLN A 264 21.57 -3.61 -10.45
N ARG A 265 20.26 -3.45 -10.26
CA ARG A 265 19.26 -4.45 -10.64
C ARG A 265 19.24 -4.69 -12.15
N GLU A 266 19.28 -3.62 -12.95
CA GLU A 266 19.36 -3.72 -14.42
C GLU A 266 20.58 -4.55 -14.88
N CYS A 267 21.76 -4.27 -14.32
CA CYS A 267 22.97 -5.04 -14.63
C CYS A 267 22.82 -6.54 -14.28
N VAL A 268 22.22 -6.86 -13.13
CA VAL A 268 22.01 -8.26 -12.70
C VAL A 268 21.09 -9.01 -13.67
N VAL A 269 20.04 -8.35 -14.17
CA VAL A 269 19.11 -8.94 -15.14
C VAL A 269 19.81 -9.24 -16.48
N GLU A 270 20.61 -8.29 -16.97
CA GLU A 270 21.40 -8.49 -18.20
C GLU A 270 22.41 -9.65 -18.05
N GLU A 271 23.10 -9.73 -16.91
CA GLU A 271 24.03 -10.83 -16.62
C GLU A 271 23.32 -12.19 -16.56
N GLN A 272 22.13 -12.25 -15.97
CA GLN A 272 21.30 -13.45 -15.93
C GLN A 272 20.84 -13.91 -17.32
N ASP A 273 20.48 -12.96 -18.20
CA ASP A 273 20.14 -13.25 -19.59
C ASP A 273 21.31 -13.86 -20.35
N VAL A 274 22.48 -13.25 -20.21
CA VAL A 274 23.72 -13.74 -20.83
C VAL A 274 24.01 -15.16 -20.37
N GLU A 275 23.88 -15.46 -19.08
CA GLU A 275 24.14 -16.80 -18.55
C GLU A 275 23.11 -17.83 -19.03
N CYS A 276 21.82 -17.49 -19.03
CA CYS A 276 20.77 -18.35 -19.58
C CYS A 276 20.99 -18.67 -21.06
N CYS A 277 21.38 -17.67 -21.85
CA CYS A 277 21.73 -17.89 -23.25
C CYS A 277 23.03 -18.68 -23.40
N ARG A 278 24.05 -18.46 -22.56
CA ARG A 278 25.32 -19.19 -22.59
C ARG A 278 25.10 -20.69 -22.35
N ILE A 279 24.24 -21.06 -21.41
CA ILE A 279 23.86 -22.46 -21.16
C ILE A 279 23.28 -23.13 -22.43
N LYS A 280 22.50 -22.38 -23.22
CA LYS A 280 21.84 -22.90 -24.43
C LYS A 280 22.73 -22.90 -25.67
N TYR A 281 23.56 -21.87 -25.86
CA TYR A 281 24.28 -21.62 -27.12
C TYR A 281 25.81 -21.82 -27.01
N GLY A 282 26.38 -21.91 -25.80
CA GLY A 282 27.81 -22.06 -25.58
C GLY A 282 28.64 -21.00 -26.29
N ASP A 283 29.68 -21.42 -27.02
CA ASP A 283 30.56 -20.53 -27.79
C ASP A 283 29.88 -19.84 -28.98
N LYS A 284 28.66 -20.27 -29.36
CA LYS A 284 27.87 -19.66 -30.45
C LYS A 284 26.95 -18.54 -29.98
N LEU A 285 27.13 -18.07 -28.74
CA LEU A 285 26.36 -16.97 -28.19
C LEU A 285 26.55 -15.70 -29.03
N THR A 286 25.45 -15.00 -29.32
CA THR A 286 25.45 -13.73 -30.05
C THR A 286 24.55 -12.74 -29.31
N GLN A 287 24.71 -11.45 -29.61
CA GLN A 287 23.84 -10.41 -29.06
C GLN A 287 22.37 -10.60 -29.49
N GLU A 288 22.13 -11.15 -30.68
CA GLU A 288 20.79 -11.47 -31.18
C GLU A 288 20.10 -12.52 -30.29
N HIS A 289 20.83 -13.56 -29.86
CA HIS A 289 20.29 -14.58 -28.95
C HIS A 289 19.85 -13.98 -27.60
N ILE A 290 20.66 -13.07 -27.04
CA ILE A 290 20.35 -12.39 -25.76
C ILE A 290 19.11 -11.51 -25.91
N THR A 291 19.06 -10.73 -26.99
CA THR A 291 17.93 -9.82 -27.29
C THR A 291 16.64 -10.62 -27.51
N GLU A 292 16.71 -11.74 -28.22
CA GLU A 292 15.55 -12.62 -28.43
C GLU A 292 15.08 -13.26 -27.13
N TYR A 293 16.00 -13.68 -26.26
CA TYR A 293 15.69 -14.24 -24.95
C TYR A 293 15.00 -13.22 -24.04
N ALA A 294 15.57 -12.02 -23.92
CA ALA A 294 15.01 -10.93 -23.12
C ALA A 294 13.59 -10.57 -23.59
N ARG A 295 13.38 -10.40 -24.90
CA ARG A 295 12.05 -10.19 -25.50
C ARG A 295 11.09 -11.35 -25.21
N GLY A 296 11.60 -12.58 -25.26
CA GLY A 296 10.82 -13.77 -24.90
C GLY A 296 10.36 -13.76 -23.44
N ARG A 297 11.25 -13.38 -22.52
CA ARG A 297 10.92 -13.20 -21.09
C ARG A 297 9.88 -12.10 -20.90
N GLU A 298 10.07 -10.92 -21.48
CA GLU A 298 9.12 -9.80 -21.39
C GLU A 298 7.71 -10.22 -21.83
N ASN A 299 7.60 -10.96 -22.94
CA ASN A 299 6.31 -11.45 -23.43
C ASN A 299 5.65 -12.44 -22.46
N ARG A 300 6.43 -13.37 -21.88
CA ARG A 300 5.92 -14.32 -20.87
C ARG A 300 5.45 -13.60 -19.61
N ILE A 301 6.26 -12.68 -19.11
CA ILE A 301 5.94 -11.85 -17.94
C ILE A 301 4.66 -11.04 -18.19
N ALA A 302 4.56 -10.36 -19.33
CA ALA A 302 3.38 -9.57 -19.66
C ALA A 302 2.10 -10.42 -19.73
N ALA A 303 2.17 -11.60 -20.36
CA ALA A 303 1.05 -12.53 -20.42
C ALA A 303 0.65 -13.06 -19.03
N PHE A 304 1.63 -13.45 -18.21
CA PHE A 304 1.41 -13.88 -16.83
C PHE A 304 0.75 -12.78 -15.99
N LEU A 305 1.25 -11.54 -16.04
CA LEU A 305 0.70 -10.42 -15.28
C LEU A 305 -0.73 -10.04 -15.74
N ALA A 306 -1.02 -10.15 -17.03
CA ALA A 306 -2.38 -9.97 -17.54
C ALA A 306 -3.33 -11.06 -16.99
N SER A 307 -2.92 -12.32 -17.05
CA SER A 307 -3.66 -13.47 -16.48
C SER A 307 -3.88 -13.30 -14.97
N LEU A 308 -2.84 -12.93 -14.22
CA LEU A 308 -2.90 -12.68 -12.78
C LEU A 308 -3.86 -11.52 -12.45
N THR A 309 -3.80 -10.43 -13.21
CA THR A 309 -4.72 -9.28 -13.05
C THR A 309 -6.17 -9.71 -13.23
N GLN A 310 -6.44 -10.50 -14.27
CA GLN A 310 -7.78 -11.01 -14.53
C GLN A 310 -8.28 -11.92 -13.39
N ARG A 311 -7.45 -12.86 -12.91
CA ARG A 311 -7.79 -13.73 -11.77
C ARG A 311 -8.14 -12.93 -10.51
N ARG A 312 -7.33 -11.92 -10.19
CA ARG A 312 -7.56 -11.04 -9.03
C ARG A 312 -8.85 -10.24 -9.17
N LEU A 313 -9.15 -9.71 -10.37
CA LEU A 313 -10.39 -8.99 -10.63
C LEU A 313 -11.62 -9.91 -10.52
N SER A 314 -11.56 -11.11 -11.11
CA SER A 314 -12.64 -12.10 -11.02
C SER A 314 -12.92 -12.48 -9.56
N TYR A 315 -11.89 -12.67 -8.75
CA TYR A 315 -12.04 -12.94 -7.32
C TYR A 315 -12.74 -11.79 -6.58
N LEU A 316 -12.37 -10.53 -6.86
CA LEU A 316 -13.04 -9.36 -6.28
C LEU A 316 -14.52 -9.27 -6.73
N GLN A 317 -14.81 -9.55 -7.98
CA GLN A 317 -16.19 -9.55 -8.50
C GLN A 317 -17.05 -10.63 -7.81
N GLN A 318 -16.52 -11.84 -7.66
CA GLN A 318 -17.18 -12.91 -6.91
C GLN A 318 -17.47 -12.50 -5.46
N LEU A 319 -16.48 -11.91 -4.79
CA LEU A 319 -16.68 -11.39 -3.43
C LEU A 319 -17.73 -10.28 -3.38
N ALA A 320 -17.84 -9.43 -4.39
CA ALA A 320 -18.77 -8.30 -4.37
C ALA A 320 -20.24 -8.69 -4.61
N CYS A 321 -20.48 -9.70 -5.46
CA CYS A 321 -21.82 -10.23 -5.72
C CYS A 321 -22.40 -10.98 -4.52
N GLY A 322 -21.54 -11.55 -3.66
CA GLY A 322 -21.95 -12.46 -2.60
C GLY A 322 -22.24 -13.85 -3.16
N ASP A 323 -22.15 -14.87 -2.32
CA ASP A 323 -22.63 -16.19 -2.69
C ASP A 323 -24.16 -16.10 -2.79
N GLU A 324 -24.70 -16.01 -4.02
CA GLU A 324 -26.09 -16.36 -4.28
C GLU A 324 -26.21 -17.88 -4.16
N ASP A 325 -26.31 -18.40 -2.93
CA ASP A 325 -26.72 -19.77 -2.63
C ASP A 325 -27.68 -19.80 -1.44
#